data_AF-A0A2D7TGJ6-F1
#
_entry.id   AF-A0A2D7TGJ6-F1
#
_cell.length_a   1.000
_cell.length_b   1.000
_cell.length_c   1.000
_cell.angle_alpha   90.00
_cell.angle_beta   90.00
_cell.angle_gamma   90.00
#
_symmetry.space_group_name_H-M   'P 1'
#
loop_
_entity.id
_entity.type
_entity.pdbx_description
1 polymer ?
#
loop_
_entity_poly.entity_id
_entity_poly.type
_entity_poly.pdbx_seq_one_letter_code
_entity_poly.pdbx_strand_id
1 'polypeptide(L)'
;MKKVFLILCILGIIMPYYQLYFFLVGDNPTFDYFISEIYSSHPVSMITWDITIAYLSFFVFLIYQKVNKGISIAKYILASFVGFSLALPLYLYDNYDR
;
A
#
# COMPACT_ATOMS: atom_id res chain seq x y z
N MET A 1 -12.21 11.05 -13.26
CA MET A 1 -11.19 10.65 -12.26
C MET A 1 -11.48 9.32 -11.59
N LYS A 2 -12.72 9.01 -11.17
CA LYS A 2 -13.04 7.69 -10.58
C LYS A 2 -12.56 6.48 -11.41
N LYS A 3 -12.75 6.49 -12.74
CA LYS A 3 -12.21 5.43 -13.61
C LYS A 3 -10.69 5.27 -13.51
N VAL A 4 -9.95 6.38 -13.35
CA VAL A 4 -8.49 6.37 -13.18
C VAL A 4 -8.12 5.74 -11.84
N PHE A 5 -8.79 6.12 -10.74
CA PHE A 5 -8.56 5.50 -9.43
C PHE A 5 -8.91 4.00 -9.41
N LEU A 6 -9.94 3.58 -10.16
CA LEU A 6 -10.26 2.17 -10.31
C LEU A 6 -9.13 1.40 -11.02
N ILE A 7 -8.58 1.95 -12.11
CA ILE A 7 -7.42 1.37 -12.79
C ILE A 7 -6.21 1.30 -11.84
N LEU A 8 -5.98 2.36 -11.07
CA LEU A 8 -4.91 2.38 -10.07
C LEU A 8 -5.13 1.36 -8.93
N CYS A 9 -6.38 1.07 -8.52
CA CYS A 9 -6.68 -0.01 -7.58
C CYS A 9 -6.30 -1.37 -8.18
N ILE A 10 -6.66 -1.61 -9.44
CA ILE A 10 -6.33 -2.87 -10.13
C ILE A 10 -4.80 -3.03 -10.22
N LEU A 11 -4.08 -2.01 -10.68
CA LEU A 11 -2.62 -2.03 -10.73
C LEU A 11 -1.99 -2.19 -9.34
N GLY A 12 -2.57 -1.53 -8.34
CA GLY A 12 -2.14 -1.59 -6.95
C GLY A 12 -2.30 -2.96 -6.29
N ILE A 13 -3.11 -3.85 -6.87
CA ILE A 13 -3.24 -5.27 -6.48
C ILE A 13 -2.31 -6.15 -7.32
N ILE A 14 -2.37 -6.00 -8.65
CA ILE A 14 -1.65 -6.88 -9.58
C ILE A 14 -0.14 -6.76 -9.36
N MET A 15 0.41 -5.54 -9.28
CA MET A 15 1.86 -5.36 -9.21
C MET A 15 2.47 -5.93 -7.92
N PRO A 16 1.95 -5.65 -6.70
CA PRO A 16 2.51 -6.25 -5.49
C PRO A 16 2.35 -7.76 -5.44
N TYR A 17 1.18 -8.29 -5.79
CA TYR A 17 0.96 -9.74 -5.74
C TYR A 17 1.72 -10.52 -6.81
N TYR A 18 1.99 -9.91 -7.96
CA TYR A 18 2.87 -10.51 -8.96
C TYR A 18 4.28 -10.71 -8.39
N GLN A 19 4.84 -9.70 -7.71
CA GLN A 19 6.17 -9.83 -7.10
C GLN A 19 6.17 -10.75 -5.88
N LEU A 20 5.12 -10.70 -5.06
CA LEU A 20 4.96 -11.63 -3.94
C LEU A 20 4.88 -13.08 -4.41
N TYR A 21 4.21 -13.35 -5.54
CA TYR A 21 4.15 -14.68 -6.13
C TYR A 21 5.54 -15.21 -6.50
N PHE A 22 6.37 -14.42 -7.19
CA PHE A 22 7.73 -14.84 -7.52
C PHE A 22 8.59 -15.07 -6.27
N PHE A 23 8.41 -14.24 -5.25
CA PHE A 23 9.08 -14.44 -3.97
C PHE A 23 8.67 -15.77 -3.32
N LEU A 24 7.36 -16.09 -3.30
CA LEU A 24 6.82 -17.29 -2.68
C LEU A 24 7.20 -18.60 -3.39
N VAL A 25 7.39 -18.55 -4.71
CA VAL A 25 7.80 -19.71 -5.53
C VAL A 25 9.34 -19.81 -5.64
N GLY A 26 10.06 -18.79 -5.17
CA GLY A 26 11.52 -18.77 -5.15
C GLY A 26 12.13 -19.70 -4.11
N ASP A 27 13.46 -19.71 -4.08
CA ASP A 27 14.23 -20.71 -3.32
C ASP A 27 14.07 -20.60 -1.79
N ASN A 28 13.77 -19.41 -1.26
CA ASN A 28 13.70 -19.15 0.19
C ASN A 28 12.58 -18.14 0.58
N PRO A 29 11.30 -18.55 0.61
CA PRO A 29 10.18 -17.65 0.89
C PRO A 29 9.99 -17.38 2.40
N THR A 30 11.04 -16.98 3.11
CA THR A 30 10.98 -16.70 4.55
C THR A 30 10.84 -15.21 4.82
N PHE A 31 10.15 -14.85 5.90
CA PHE A 31 10.00 -13.45 6.27
C PHE A 31 11.35 -12.76 6.54
N ASP A 32 12.29 -13.47 7.17
CA ASP A 32 13.63 -12.94 7.44
C ASP A 32 14.39 -12.63 6.14
N TYR A 33 14.27 -13.50 5.14
CA TYR A 33 14.87 -13.27 3.83
C TYR A 33 14.24 -12.06 3.13
N PHE A 34 12.91 -11.94 3.17
CA PHE A 34 12.19 -10.77 2.64
C PHE A 34 12.70 -9.46 3.25
N ILE A 35 12.84 -9.40 4.57
CA ILE A 35 13.35 -8.22 5.27
C ILE A 35 14.81 -7.93 4.87
N SER A 36 15.65 -8.96 4.76
CA SER A 36 17.04 -8.77 4.33
C SER A 36 17.14 -8.20 2.91
N GLU A 37 16.26 -8.60 2.00
CA GLU A 37 16.25 -8.14 0.61
C GLU A 37 15.79 -6.69 0.45
N ILE A 38 14.73 -6.27 1.16
CA ILE A 38 14.23 -4.88 1.09
C ILE A 38 15.19 -3.87 1.76
N TYR A 39 16.23 -4.34 2.45
CA TYR A 39 17.31 -3.54 3.03
C TYR A 39 18.71 -3.95 2.53
N SER A 40 18.78 -4.71 1.43
CA SER A 40 20.04 -5.29 0.90
C SER A 40 21.02 -4.23 0.39
N SER A 41 20.53 -3.06 -0.02
CA SER A 41 21.34 -1.97 -0.57
C SER A 41 20.76 -0.60 -0.21
N HIS A 42 21.60 0.44 -0.29
CA HIS A 42 21.17 1.81 -0.05
C HIS A 42 20.01 2.26 -0.96
N PRO A 43 20.00 2.00 -2.28
CA PRO A 43 18.89 2.39 -3.14
C PRO A 43 17.57 1.71 -2.79
N VAL A 44 17.59 0.40 -2.54
CA VAL A 44 16.38 -0.35 -2.16
C VAL A 44 15.87 0.13 -0.80
N SER A 45 16.77 0.32 0.16
CA SER A 45 16.42 0.85 1.48
C SER A 45 15.81 2.25 1.40
N MET A 46 16.33 3.13 0.53
CA MET A 46 15.79 4.47 0.31
C MET A 46 14.33 4.41 -0.17
N ILE A 47 14.02 3.53 -1.12
CA ILE A 47 12.65 3.32 -1.63
C ILE A 47 11.75 2.74 -0.52
N THR A 48 12.24 1.76 0.25
CA THR A 48 11.52 1.18 1.38
C THR A 48 11.15 2.24 2.41
N TRP A 49 12.08 3.15 2.75
CA TRP A 49 11.83 4.26 3.66
C TRP A 49 10.82 5.27 3.09
N ASP A 50 10.95 5.65 1.83
CA ASP A 50 10.03 6.59 1.18
C ASP A 50 8.58 6.06 1.21
N ILE A 51 8.38 4.80 0.86
CA ILE A 51 7.06 4.15 0.90
C ILE A 51 6.55 4.03 2.34
N THR A 52 7.41 3.69 3.30
CA THR A 52 7.05 3.57 4.71
C THR A 52 6.56 4.90 5.27
N ILE A 53 7.29 5.99 5.02
CA ILE A 53 6.91 7.33 5.47
C ILE A 53 5.63 7.79 4.76
N ALA A 54 5.51 7.56 3.45
CA ALA A 54 4.30 7.89 2.70
C ALA A 54 3.05 7.17 3.26
N TYR A 55 3.18 5.88 3.59
CA TYR A 55 2.10 5.12 4.23
C TYR A 55 1.75 5.66 5.61
N LEU A 56 2.76 5.96 6.45
CA LEU A 56 2.53 6.55 7.78
C LEU A 56 1.80 7.89 7.70
N SER A 57 2.21 8.77 6.78
CA SER A 57 1.51 10.04 6.54
C SER A 57 0.06 9.82 6.13
N PHE A 58 -0.20 8.88 5.22
CA PHE A 58 -1.55 8.52 4.81
C PHE A 58 -2.38 7.93 5.97
N PHE A 59 -1.77 7.10 6.82
CA PHE A 59 -2.43 6.53 7.99
C PHE A 59 -2.84 7.60 9.00
N VAL A 60 -1.96 8.57 9.29
CA VAL A 60 -2.30 9.76 10.11
C VAL A 60 -3.46 10.54 9.49
N PHE A 61 -3.43 10.74 8.17
CA PHE A 61 -4.53 11.38 7.44
C PHE A 61 -5.86 10.61 7.54
N LEU A 62 -5.84 9.27 7.46
CA LEU A 62 -7.02 8.45 7.67
C LEU A 62 -7.60 8.64 9.07
N ILE A 63 -6.76 8.65 10.11
CA ILE A 63 -7.19 8.93 11.48
C ILE A 63 -7.84 10.31 11.57
N TYR A 64 -7.21 11.33 11.00
CA TYR A 64 -7.77 12.69 10.94
C TYR A 64 -9.16 12.71 10.28
N GLN A 65 -9.33 12.01 9.16
CA GLN A 65 -10.60 11.93 8.44
C GLN A 65 -11.67 11.15 9.22
N LYS A 66 -11.29 10.11 9.97
CA LYS A 66 -12.19 9.39 10.88
C LYS A 66 -12.72 10.30 11.97
N VAL A 67 -11.82 11.05 12.63
CA VAL A 67 -12.15 11.91 13.76
C VAL A 67 -13.03 13.08 13.33
N ASN A 68 -12.69 13.76 12.22
CA ASN A 68 -13.38 15.00 11.83
C ASN A 68 -14.59 14.78 10.92
N LYS A 69 -14.60 13.72 10.11
CA LYS A 69 -15.65 13.47 9.11
C LYS A 69 -16.44 12.18 9.35
N GLY A 70 -16.13 11.43 10.41
CA GLY A 70 -16.83 10.17 10.73
C GLY A 70 -16.64 9.06 9.68
N ILE A 71 -15.64 9.19 8.80
CA ILE A 71 -15.43 8.23 7.71
C ILE A 71 -14.90 6.92 8.30
N SER A 72 -15.52 5.79 7.96
CA SER A 72 -14.99 4.47 8.30
C SER A 72 -13.68 4.21 7.53
N ILE A 73 -12.60 3.98 8.28
CA ILE A 73 -11.26 3.73 7.72
C ILE A 73 -10.90 2.25 7.61
N ALA A 74 -11.73 1.35 8.16
CA ALA A 74 -11.44 -0.08 8.25
C ALA A 74 -11.11 -0.69 6.88
N LYS A 75 -11.85 -0.29 5.83
CA LYS A 75 -11.61 -0.78 4.47
C LYS A 75 -10.26 -0.35 3.90
N TYR A 76 -9.76 0.84 4.25
CA TYR A 76 -8.46 1.31 3.77
C TYR A 76 -7.32 0.63 4.55
N ILE A 77 -7.52 0.36 5.84
CA ILE A 77 -6.58 -0.44 6.63
C ILE A 77 -6.50 -1.88 6.09
N LEU A 78 -7.64 -2.48 5.74
CA LEU A 78 -7.66 -3.80 5.10
C LEU A 78 -6.93 -3.79 3.74
N ALA A 79 -7.13 -2.74 2.95
CA ALA A 79 -6.41 -2.56 1.69
C ALA A 79 -4.89 -2.40 1.88
N SER A 80 -4.43 -1.88 3.02
CA SER A 80 -3.00 -1.76 3.32
C SER A 80 -2.28 -3.11 3.45
N PHE A 81 -2.99 -4.21 3.71
CA PHE A 81 -2.38 -5.55 3.68
C PHE A 81 -1.94 -5.97 2.27
N VAL A 82 -2.55 -5.39 1.23
CA VAL A 82 -2.05 -5.50 -0.14
C VAL A 82 -0.87 -4.55 -0.35
N GLY A 83 -1.03 -3.33 0.17
CA GLY A 83 0.01 -2.31 0.17
C GLY A 83 -0.58 -0.90 0.07
N PHE A 84 0.28 0.10 0.28
CA PHE A 84 -0.08 1.50 0.10
C PHE A 84 -0.60 1.79 -1.33
N SER A 85 -0.10 1.03 -2.31
CA SER A 85 -0.50 1.04 -3.71
C SER A 85 -1.99 0.80 -3.95
N LEU A 86 -2.70 0.08 -3.07
CA LEU A 86 -4.16 -0.10 -3.14
C LEU A 86 -4.90 0.85 -2.19
N ALA A 87 -4.37 1.03 -0.97
CA ALA A 87 -5.05 1.77 0.09
C ALA A 87 -5.36 3.22 -0.30
N LEU A 88 -4.40 3.92 -0.94
CA LEU A 88 -4.58 5.29 -1.37
C LEU A 88 -5.55 5.42 -2.56
N PRO A 89 -5.39 4.69 -3.69
CA PRO A 89 -6.36 4.76 -4.78
C PRO A 89 -7.78 4.39 -4.38
N LEU A 90 -7.97 3.41 -3.49
CA LEU A 90 -9.29 3.03 -2.98
C LEU A 90 -9.92 4.19 -2.20
N TYR A 91 -9.13 4.84 -1.34
CA TYR A 91 -9.56 6.04 -0.63
C TYR A 91 -9.98 7.17 -1.57
N LEU A 92 -9.17 7.45 -2.58
CA LEU A 92 -9.47 8.49 -3.55
C LEU A 92 -10.72 8.13 -4.38
N TYR A 93 -10.87 6.88 -4.79
CA TYR A 93 -12.05 6.40 -5.52
C TYR A 93 -13.35 6.64 -4.73
N ASP A 94 -13.33 6.29 -3.45
CA ASP A 94 -14.51 6.35 -2.59
C ASP A 94 -14.93 7.78 -2.19
N ASN A 95 -13.95 8.69 -2.08
CA ASN A 95 -14.18 10.06 -1.59
C ASN A 95 -14.03 11.13 -2.66
N TYR A 96 -13.88 10.77 -3.94
CA TYR A 96 -13.67 11.75 -5.02
C TYR A 96 -14.83 12.75 -5.20
N ASP A 97 -16.08 12.30 -4.99
CA ASP A 97 -17.28 13.13 -5.18
C ASP A 97 -17.88 13.62 -3.85
N ARG A 98 -17.16 13.48 -2.73
CA ARG A 98 -17.64 13.82 -1.38
C ARG A 98 -17.11 15.16 -0.89
#